data_AF-A0A424FNF4-F1
#
_entry.id   AF-A0A424FNF4-F1
#
_cell.length_a   1.000
_cell.length_b   1.000
_cell.length_c   1.000
_cell.angle_alpha   90.00
_cell.angle_beta   90.00
_cell.angle_gamma   90.00
#
_symmetry.space_group_name_H-M   'P 1'
#
loop_
_entity.id
_entity.type
_entity.pdbx_description
1 polymer ?
#
loop_
_entity_poly.entity_id
_entity_poly.type
_entity_poly.pdbx_seq_one_letter_code
_entity_poly.pdbx_strand_id
1 'polypeptide(L)'
;VAIGLRLKGLREQFRLNKQEFGKSIGVTCQTIGQFEKGKMSPRIVIAREIKRIYHKPLDWIYFGDEIIVPKSAVRANANQSSPESKKKSRL
;
A
#
# COMPACT_ATOMS: atom_id res chain seq x y z
N VAL A 1 -4.76 -2.55 1.95
CA VAL A 1 -3.88 -3.36 2.88
C VAL A 1 -3.05 -2.45 3.81
N ALA A 2 -2.80 -2.83 5.08
CA ALA A 2 -1.99 -2.02 6.00
C ALA A 2 -0.49 -2.02 5.64
N ILE A 3 0.19 -0.86 5.77
CA ILE A 3 1.63 -0.65 5.43
C ILE A 3 2.52 -1.78 5.98
N GLY A 4 2.27 -2.21 7.23
CA GLY A 4 3.02 -3.28 7.88
C GLY A 4 3.00 -4.61 7.13
N LEU A 5 1.84 -5.00 6.57
CA LEU A 5 1.72 -6.25 5.82
C LEU A 5 2.51 -6.20 4.50
N ARG A 6 2.56 -5.04 3.83
CA ARG A 6 3.38 -4.85 2.63
C ARG A 6 4.87 -4.99 2.95
N LEU A 7 5.33 -4.38 4.04
CA LEU A 7 6.73 -4.50 4.46
C LEU A 7 7.10 -5.91 4.87
N LYS A 8 6.18 -6.62 5.55
CA LYS A 8 6.34 -8.04 5.88
C LYS A 8 6.50 -8.88 4.60
N GLY A 9 5.61 -8.71 3.64
CA GLY A 9 5.66 -9.41 2.36
C GLY A 9 6.94 -9.11 1.57
N LEU A 10 7.36 -7.85 1.54
CA LEU A 10 8.62 -7.45 0.91
C LEU A 10 9.82 -8.14 1.58
N ARG A 11 9.88 -8.14 2.91
CA ARG A 11 10.95 -8.82 3.65
C ARG A 11 11.01 -10.32 3.34
N GLU A 12 9.86 -10.97 3.34
CA GLU A 12 9.74 -12.42 3.10
C GLU A 12 10.05 -12.80 1.65
N GLN A 13 9.71 -11.95 0.68
CA GLN A 13 10.10 -12.10 -0.73
C GLN A 13 11.63 -12.16 -0.89
N PHE A 14 12.37 -11.38 -0.11
CA PHE A 14 13.83 -11.38 -0.10
C PHE A 14 14.43 -12.41 0.87
N ARG A 15 13.60 -13.26 1.50
CA ARG A 15 14.00 -14.30 2.46
C ARG A 15 14.80 -13.76 3.66
N LEU A 16 14.54 -12.51 4.06
CA LEU A 16 15.24 -11.87 5.17
C LEU A 16 14.47 -12.08 6.48
N ASN A 17 15.21 -12.25 7.57
CA ASN A 17 14.66 -12.08 8.90
C ASN A 17 14.53 -10.59 9.26
N LYS A 18 13.85 -10.29 10.38
CA LYS A 18 13.58 -8.89 10.80
C LYS A 18 14.85 -8.10 11.13
N GLN A 19 15.89 -8.76 11.62
CA GLN A 19 17.15 -8.13 11.96
C GLN A 19 17.93 -7.75 10.69
N GLU A 20 18.00 -8.66 9.71
CA GLU A 20 18.64 -8.41 8.41
C GLU A 20 17.94 -7.29 7.63
N PHE A 21 16.61 -7.33 7.58
CA PHE A 21 15.81 -6.29 6.94
C PHE A 21 15.91 -4.95 7.65
N GLY A 22 15.96 -4.94 8.99
CA GLY A 22 16.20 -3.73 9.76
C GLY A 22 17.58 -3.14 9.44
N LYS A 23 18.62 -3.97 9.45
CA LYS A 23 19.99 -3.57 9.17
C LYS A 23 20.14 -2.97 7.77
N SER A 24 19.46 -3.52 6.76
CA SER A 24 19.56 -2.99 5.39
C SER A 24 19.02 -1.56 5.26
N ILE A 25 17.95 -1.22 5.98
CA ILE A 25 17.29 0.11 5.92
C ILE A 25 17.62 1.01 7.11
N GLY A 26 18.59 0.63 7.94
CA GLY A 26 19.10 1.45 9.05
C GLY A 26 18.17 1.54 10.28
N VAL A 27 17.42 0.48 10.59
CA VAL A 27 16.54 0.41 11.78
C VAL A 27 16.74 -0.88 12.57
N THR A 28 16.21 -0.94 13.79
CA THR A 28 16.34 -2.13 14.64
C THR A 28 15.32 -3.21 14.28
N CYS A 29 15.61 -4.46 14.67
CA CYS A 29 14.67 -5.59 14.56
C CYS A 29 13.32 -5.29 15.25
N GLN A 30 13.36 -4.60 16.40
CA GLN A 30 12.16 -4.18 17.11
C GLN A 30 11.33 -3.20 16.28
N THR A 31 11.97 -2.21 15.65
CA THR A 31 11.31 -1.25 14.75
C THR A 31 10.59 -1.97 13.61
N ILE A 32 11.24 -2.95 12.95
CA ILE A 32 10.58 -3.79 11.93
C ILE A 32 9.36 -4.51 12.52
N GLY A 33 9.48 -5.07 13.72
CA GLY A 33 8.35 -5.69 14.41
C GLY A 33 7.18 -4.73 14.67
N GLN A 34 7.45 -3.46 14.99
CA GLN A 34 6.41 -2.43 15.16
C GLN A 34 5.77 -2.05 13.82
N PHE A 35 6.57 -1.92 12.76
CA PHE A 35 6.08 -1.66 11.41
C PHE A 35 5.15 -2.77 10.94
N GLU A 36 5.57 -4.03 10.99
CA GLU A 36 4.79 -5.17 10.50
C GLU A 36 3.48 -5.38 11.26
N LYS A 37 3.46 -5.05 12.55
CA LYS A 37 2.25 -5.08 13.39
C LYS A 37 1.33 -3.87 13.16
N GLY A 38 1.73 -2.90 12.33
CA GLY A 38 0.98 -1.67 12.09
C GLY A 38 0.95 -0.70 13.28
N LYS A 39 1.79 -0.92 14.30
CA LYS A 39 1.88 -0.05 15.49
C LYS A 39 2.55 1.28 15.19
N MET A 40 3.41 1.30 14.17
CA MET A 40 4.14 2.49 13.73
C MET A 40 4.30 2.43 12.22
N SER A 41 4.23 3.59 11.55
CA SER A 41 4.55 3.70 10.13
C SER A 41 6.00 4.14 9.92
N PRO A 42 6.66 3.73 8.82
CA PRO A 42 7.99 4.21 8.49
C PRO A 42 7.98 5.72 8.27
N ARG A 43 8.96 6.42 8.84
CA ARG A 43 9.23 7.82 8.47
C ARG A 43 9.71 7.89 7.02
N ILE A 44 9.56 9.06 6.40
CA ILE A 44 9.95 9.27 5.00
C ILE A 44 11.40 8.91 4.71
N VAL A 45 12.31 9.12 5.66
CA VAL A 45 13.72 8.74 5.54
C VAL A 45 13.88 7.22 5.37
N ILE A 46 13.16 6.43 6.17
CA ILE A 46 13.19 4.96 6.08
C ILE A 46 12.51 4.47 4.79
N ALA A 47 11.38 5.09 4.42
CA ALA A 47 10.71 4.75 3.16
C ALA A 47 11.59 5.04 1.93
N ARG A 48 12.44 6.08 2.00
CA ARG A 48 13.42 6.38 0.96
C ARG A 48 14.50 5.31 0.85
N GLU A 49 14.98 4.79 1.98
CA GLU A 49 15.93 3.66 1.97
C GLU A 49 15.29 2.38 1.41
N ILE A 50 14.04 2.10 1.78
CA ILE A 50 13.28 0.99 1.19
C ILE A 50 13.17 1.15 -0.33
N LYS A 51 12.85 2.36 -0.82
CA LYS A 51 12.84 2.67 -2.26
C LYS A 51 14.20 2.42 -2.91
N ARG A 52 15.27 2.90 -2.28
CA ARG A 52 16.64 2.79 -2.82
C ARG A 52 17.12 1.35 -2.94
N ILE A 53 16.84 0.52 -1.94
CA ILE A 53 17.36 -0.85 -1.85
C ILE A 53 16.46 -1.86 -2.55
N TYR A 54 15.14 -1.73 -2.39
CA TYR A 54 14.18 -2.73 -2.86
C TYR A 54 13.39 -2.27 -4.09
N HIS A 55 13.71 -1.09 -4.63
CA HIS A 55 13.11 -0.52 -5.84
C HIS A 55 11.57 -0.41 -5.78
N LYS A 56 11.02 -0.25 -4.57
CA LYS A 56 9.59 -0.02 -4.36
C LYS A 56 9.28 1.48 -4.30
N PRO A 57 8.32 1.99 -5.08
CA PRO A 57 7.97 3.40 -5.03
C PRO A 57 7.34 3.74 -3.68
N LEU A 58 7.48 5.00 -3.23
CA LEU A 58 6.91 5.46 -1.96
C LEU A 58 5.39 5.29 -1.94
N ASP A 59 4.75 5.54 -3.08
CA ASP A 59 3.31 5.38 -3.26
C ASP A 59 2.85 3.95 -2.91
N TRP A 60 3.55 2.93 -3.45
CA TRP A 60 3.30 1.54 -3.11
C TRP A 60 3.51 1.23 -1.62
N ILE A 61 4.51 1.84 -0.96
CA ILE A 61 4.75 1.62 0.47
C ILE A 61 3.54 2.09 1.28
N TYR A 62 3.03 3.29 1.01
CA TYR A 62 1.98 3.93 1.82
C TYR A 62 0.56 3.58 1.39
N PHE A 63 0.30 3.50 0.09
CA PHE A 63 -1.03 3.33 -0.49
C PHE A 63 -1.22 1.95 -1.14
N GLY A 64 -0.14 1.29 -1.53
CA GLY A 64 -0.19 0.00 -2.22
C GLY A 64 -0.53 0.15 -3.70
N ASP A 65 -1.12 -0.89 -4.30
CA ASP A 65 -1.56 -0.88 -5.70
C ASP A 65 -3.00 -0.33 -5.87
N GLU A 66 -3.58 0.19 -4.78
CA GLU A 66 -4.93 0.73 -4.78
C GLU A 66 -4.92 2.14 -5.42
N ILE A 67 -5.60 2.29 -6.56
CA ILE A 67 -5.78 3.61 -7.18
C ILE A 67 -6.76 4.42 -6.33
N ILE A 68 -6.27 5.47 -5.68
CA ILE A 68 -7.11 6.40 -4.92
C ILE A 68 -7.80 7.34 -5.89
N VAL A 69 -9.05 7.03 -6.23
CA VAL A 69 -9.89 7.89 -7.08
C VAL A 69 -10.52 8.98 -6.20
N PRO A 70 -10.24 10.27 -6.42
CA PRO A 70 -10.88 11.33 -5.65
C PRO A 70 -12.40 11.28 -5.79
N LYS A 71 -13.13 11.49 -4.69
CA LYS A 71 -14.61 11.54 -4.72
C LYS A 71 -15.16 12.54 -5.74
N SER A 72 -14.42 13.61 -6.03
CA SER A 72 -14.73 14.59 -7.08
C SER A 72 -14.69 13.99 -8.49
N ALA A 73 -13.72 13.11 -8.77
CA ALA A 73 -13.61 12.41 -10.06
C ALA A 73 -14.71 11.34 -10.23
N VAL A 74 -15.13 10.69 -9.15
CA VAL A 74 -16.24 9.72 -9.16
C VAL A 74 -17.57 10.39 -9.54
N ARG A 75 -17.81 11.63 -9.08
CA ARG A 75 -19.03 12.39 -9.39
C ARG A 75 -19.12 12.81 -10.85
N ALA A 76 -17.99 13.11 -11.50
CA ALA A 76 -17.95 13.48 -12.92
C ALA A 76 -18.37 12.31 -13.84
N ASN A 77 -18.00 11.07 -13.50
CA ASN A 77 -18.37 9.87 -14.27
C ASN A 77 -19.81 9.39 -14.01
N ALA A 78 -20.40 9.69 -12.84
CA ALA A 78 -21.79 9.31 -12.54
C ALA A 78 -22.83 10.09 -13.38
N ASN A 79 -22.48 11.28 -13.87
CA ASN A 79 -23.36 12.09 -14.73
C ASN A 79 -23.36 11.64 -16.20
N GLN A 80 -22.57 10.64 -16.59
CA GLN A 80 -22.58 10.07 -17.95
C GLN A 80 -23.44 8.80 -18.06
N SER A 81 -24.03 8.31 -16.96
CA SER A 81 -24.84 7.10 -16.95
C SER A 81 -26.23 7.33 -16.34
N SER A 82 -27.21 7.69 -17.18
CA SER A 82 -28.65 7.51 -16.95
C SER A 82 -29.42 7.79 -18.27
N PRO A 83 -30.54 7.12 -18.63
CA PRO A 83 -31.05 5.80 -18.26
C PRO A 83 -31.63 5.03 -19.48
N GLU A 84 -31.06 3.90 -19.89
CA GLU A 84 -31.78 2.96 -20.79
C GLU A 84 -31.76 1.56 -20.21
N SER A 85 -32.84 1.20 -19.50
CA SER A 85 -33.37 -0.16 -19.34
C SER A 85 -34.66 -0.14 -18.50
N LYS A 86 -35.65 0.67 -18.88
CA LYS A 86 -37.05 0.43 -18.47
C LYS A 86 -37.80 -0.21 -19.65
N LYS A 87 -37.64 -1.52 -19.88
CA LYS A 87 -38.71 -2.35 -20.48
C LYS A 87 -38.39 -3.83 -20.53
N LYS A 88 -39.41 -4.63 -20.19
CA LYS A 88 -39.59 -6.09 -20.39
C LYS A 88 -38.91 -6.95 -19.31
N SER A 89 -39.55 -7.89 -18.63
CA SER A 89 -40.82 -8.57 -18.90
C SER A 89 -41.40 -9.10 -17.59
N ARG A 90 -42.64 -8.73 -17.27
CA ARG A 90 -43.52 -9.52 -16.41
C ARG A 90 -44.03 -10.67 -17.28
N LEU A 91 -43.62 -11.90 -16.96
CA LEU A 91 -44.39 -13.12 -17.20
C LEU A 91 -44.06 -14.08 -16.04
#